data_AF-A0A232ESB4-F1
#
_entry.id   AF-A0A232ESB4-F1
#
_cell.length_a   1.000
_cell.length_b   1.000
_cell.length_c   1.000
_cell.angle_alpha   90.00
_cell.angle_beta   90.00
_cell.angle_gamma   90.00
#
_symmetry.space_group_name_H-M   'P 1'
#
loop_
_entity.id
_entity.type
_entity.pdbx_description
1 polymer ?
#
loop_
_entity_poly.entity_id
_entity_poly.type
_entity_poly.pdbx_seq_one_letter_code
_entity_poly.pdbx_strand_id
1 'polypeptide(L)'
;MPPRERDQTNRHVVMMKFAHIKFLDSFDYLHMDLSALPKAYGLGCGIEKETFPHLFNRPENQNYVGEMPPVESYLPDSMVVEK
;
A
#
# COMPACT_ATOMS: atom_id res chain seq x y z
N MET A 1 31.86 -7.85 23.43
CA MET A 1 30.54 -7.34 22.96
C MET A 1 29.70 -8.56 22.60
N PRO A 2 28.50 -8.75 23.18
CA PRO A 2 27.65 -9.85 22.77
C PRO A 2 27.00 -9.54 21.40
N PRO A 3 26.70 -10.56 20.58
CA PRO A 3 26.07 -10.38 19.27
C PRO A 3 24.64 -9.86 19.45
N ARG A 4 24.22 -8.91 18.61
CA ARG A 4 22.81 -8.49 18.54
C ARG A 4 22.00 -9.64 17.94
N GLU A 5 21.27 -10.32 18.82
CA GLU A 5 20.24 -11.28 18.48
C GLU A 5 19.20 -10.56 17.60
N ARG A 6 19.11 -10.99 16.34
CA ARG A 6 18.04 -10.54 15.44
C ARG A 6 16.79 -11.28 15.87
N ASP A 7 16.05 -10.66 16.78
CA ASP A 7 14.69 -11.08 17.09
C ASP A 7 13.81 -10.76 15.87
N GLN A 8 13.62 -11.74 15.01
CA GLN A 8 12.67 -11.69 13.92
C GLN A 8 11.29 -12.06 14.46
N THR A 9 10.81 -11.31 15.45
CA THR A 9 9.40 -11.38 15.86
C THR A 9 8.58 -10.69 14.77
N ASN A 10 7.74 -11.48 14.10
CA ASN A 10 6.73 -11.00 13.16
C ASN A 10 5.68 -10.17 13.92
N ARG A 11 6.06 -8.94 14.28
CA ARG A 11 5.20 -7.95 14.94
C ARG A 11 4.67 -7.02 13.87
N HIS A 12 3.39 -7.17 13.55
CA HIS A 12 2.64 -6.12 12.87
C HIS A 12 2.72 -4.86 13.74
N VAL A 13 3.44 -3.84 13.25
CA VAL A 13 3.63 -2.61 14.01
C VAL A 13 2.37 -1.76 13.85
N VAL A 14 1.41 -2.00 14.74
CA VAL A 14 0.10 -1.33 14.77
C VAL A 14 0.22 0.19 14.90
N MET A 15 1.22 0.67 15.63
CA MET A 15 1.38 2.10 15.91
C MET A 15 2.83 2.48 16.25
N MET A 16 3.35 3.52 15.59
CA MET A 16 4.57 4.21 16.01
C MET A 16 4.22 5.61 16.52
N LYS A 17 4.83 6.04 17.63
CA LYS A 17 4.69 7.42 18.13
C LYS A 17 6.04 8.12 18.05
N PHE A 18 6.06 9.29 17.42
CA PHE A 18 7.23 10.16 17.38
C PHE A 18 6.82 11.58 17.77
N ALA A 19 7.36 12.08 18.87
CA ALA A 19 6.93 13.32 19.49
C ALA A 19 5.40 13.37 19.70
N HIS A 20 4.72 14.29 19.01
CA HIS A 20 3.26 14.48 19.04
C HIS A 20 2.54 13.84 17.83
N ILE A 21 3.25 13.04 17.02
CA ILE A 21 2.72 12.36 15.83
C ILE A 21 2.54 10.88 16.13
N LYS A 22 1.39 10.33 15.72
CA LYS A 22 1.08 8.91 15.78
C LYS A 22 0.93 8.38 14.36
N PHE A 23 1.80 7.45 13.97
CA PHE A 23 1.65 6.65 12.78
C PHE A 23 0.88 5.40 13.18
N LEU A 24 -0.28 5.19 12.56
CA LEU A 24 -1.12 4.02 12.77
C LEU A 24 -1.07 3.19 11.49
N ASP A 25 -0.96 1.88 11.62
CA ASP A 25 -1.12 0.99 10.48
C ASP A 25 -2.62 0.82 10.20
N SER A 26 -3.07 1.23 9.02
CA SER A 26 -4.46 1.08 8.61
C SER A 26 -4.87 -0.38 8.45
N PHE A 27 -3.92 -1.30 8.25
CA PHE A 27 -4.21 -2.72 8.08
C PHE A 27 -4.93 -3.33 9.28
N ASP A 28 -4.62 -2.89 10.51
CA ASP A 28 -5.27 -3.38 11.73
C ASP A 28 -6.68 -2.79 11.95
N TYR A 29 -7.06 -1.76 11.18
CA TYR A 29 -8.37 -1.11 11.28
C TYR A 29 -9.25 -1.38 10.05
N LEU A 30 -8.63 -1.68 8.91
CA LEU A 30 -9.27 -1.95 7.63
C LEU A 30 -8.93 -3.38 7.21
N HIS A 31 -9.64 -4.35 7.77
CA HIS A 31 -9.58 -5.77 7.35
C HIS A 31 -10.25 -5.99 5.99
N MET A 32 -9.94 -5.16 4.99
CA MET A 32 -10.50 -5.23 3.64
C MET A 32 -9.53 -4.68 2.61
N ASP A 33 -9.67 -5.13 1.37
CA ASP A 33 -8.88 -4.61 0.26
C ASP A 33 -9.22 -3.14 -0.03
N LEU A 34 -8.24 -2.39 -0.53
CA LEU A 34 -8.44 -0.99 -0.93
C LEU A 34 -9.56 -0.82 -1.98
N SER A 35 -9.81 -1.83 -2.81
CA SER A 35 -10.90 -1.85 -3.79
C SER A 35 -12.28 -2.03 -3.18
N ALA A 36 -12.36 -2.61 -1.98
CA ALA A 36 -13.61 -2.79 -1.24
C ALA A 36 -14.00 -1.53 -0.44
N LEU A 37 -13.07 -0.60 -0.21
CA LEU A 37 -13.32 0.63 0.54
C LEU A 37 -14.49 1.45 0.00
N PRO A 38 -14.59 1.76 -1.31
CA PRO A 38 -15.69 2.58 -1.80
C PRO A 38 -17.06 1.95 -1.51
N LYS A 39 -17.16 0.63 -1.66
CA LYS A 39 -18.36 -0.12 -1.33
C LYS A 39 -18.65 -0.15 0.17
N ALA A 40 -17.63 -0.39 1.00
CA ALA A 40 -17.78 -0.48 2.46
C ALA A 40 -18.20 0.85 3.10
N TYR A 41 -17.75 1.97 2.54
CA TYR A 41 -18.07 3.31 3.02
C TYR A 41 -19.25 3.97 2.30
N GLY A 42 -19.92 3.26 1.38
CA GLY A 42 -21.04 3.79 0.61
C GLY A 42 -20.67 5.00 -0.26
N LEU A 43 -19.39 5.09 -0.66
CA LEU A 43 -18.92 6.11 -1.60
C LEU A 43 -19.61 5.85 -2.94
N GLY A 44 -20.22 6.89 -3.51
CA GLY A 44 -21.12 6.80 -4.66
C GLY A 44 -20.49 6.20 -5.92
N CYS A 45 -21.32 5.95 -6.94
CA CYS A 45 -20.85 5.46 -8.24
C CYS A 45 -19.79 6.40 -8.84
N GLY A 46 -18.62 5.85 -9.17
CA GLY A 46 -17.49 6.58 -9.76
C GLY A 46 -16.25 6.71 -8.87
N ILE A 47 -16.31 6.26 -7.60
CA ILE A 47 -15.12 6.14 -6.76
C ILE A 47 -14.69 4.68 -6.75
N GLU A 48 -13.64 4.36 -7.48
CA GLU A 48 -13.04 3.02 -7.51
C GLU A 48 -11.53 3.12 -7.25
N LYS A 49 -10.96 2.06 -6.71
CA LYS A 49 -9.51 1.95 -6.60
C LYS A 49 -8.95 1.67 -8.00
N GLU A 50 -8.48 2.71 -8.67
CA GLU A 50 -7.77 2.57 -9.94
C GLU A 50 -6.51 1.71 -9.79
N THR A 51 -6.00 1.17 -10.90
CA THR A 51 -4.80 0.34 -10.93
C THR A 51 -3.56 1.20 -10.75
N PHE A 52 -2.66 0.81 -9.84
CA PHE A 52 -1.42 1.52 -9.64
C PHE A 52 -0.32 1.02 -10.59
N PRO A 53 0.62 1.89 -11.02
CA PRO A 53 1.75 1.50 -11.86
C PRO A 53 2.80 0.76 -11.00
N HIS A 54 2.53 -0.51 -10.70
CA HIS A 54 3.30 -1.31 -9.74
C HIS A 54 4.79 -1.43 -10.09
N LEU A 55 5.13 -1.53 -11.39
CA LEU A 55 6.53 -1.61 -11.84
C LEU A 55 7.24 -0.26 -11.83
N PHE A 56 6.46 0.83 -11.77
CA PHE A 56 6.96 2.19 -11.76
C PHE A 56 7.39 2.65 -10.37
N ASN A 57 6.93 1.98 -9.31
CA ASN A 57 7.28 2.27 -7.93
C ASN A 57 8.72 1.83 -7.59
N ARG A 58 9.71 2.55 -8.12
CA ARG A 58 11.14 2.33 -7.90
C ARG A 58 11.80 3.57 -7.31
N PRO A 59 12.91 3.44 -6.55
CA PRO A 59 13.61 4.57 -5.95
C PRO A 59 13.94 5.69 -6.95
N GLU A 60 14.27 5.32 -8.18
CA GLU A 60 14.65 6.26 -9.25
C GLU A 60 13.47 7.13 -9.70
N ASN A 61 12.24 6.62 -9.54
CA ASN A 61 11.01 7.27 -9.99
C ASN A 61 10.26 7.98 -8.84
N GLN A 62 10.79 7.98 -7.60
CA GLN A 62 10.10 8.57 -6.45
C GLN A 62 9.83 10.07 -6.60
N ASN A 63 10.67 10.77 -7.37
CA ASN A 63 10.52 12.20 -7.67
C ASN A 63 10.02 12.43 -9.10
N TYR A 64 9.38 11.43 -9.72
CA TYR A 64 8.88 11.55 -11.08
C TYR A 64 7.76 12.58 -11.17
N VAL A 65 7.97 13.60 -12.01
CA VAL A 65 6.96 14.59 -12.40
C VAL A 65 6.90 14.55 -13.92
N GLY A 66 5.83 13.97 -14.45
CA GLY A 66 5.67 13.72 -15.88
C GLY A 66 4.28 13.21 -16.22
N GLU A 67 4.11 12.77 -17.46
CA GLU A 67 2.85 12.21 -17.96
C GLU A 67 2.52 10.86 -17.29
N MET A 68 1.32 10.35 -17.56
CA MET A 68 0.89 9.07 -16.98
C MET A 68 1.86 7.95 -17.40
N PRO A 69 2.30 7.09 -16.46
CA PRO A 69 3.20 5.99 -16.78
C PRO A 69 2.66 5.09 -17.91
N PRO A 70 3.54 4.44 -18.67
CA PRO A 70 3.13 3.53 -19.74
C PRO A 70 2.31 2.37 -19.18
N VAL A 71 1.32 1.87 -19.93
CA VAL A 71 0.38 0.80 -19.49
C VAL A 71 1.12 -0.46 -19.04
N GLU A 72 2.25 -0.75 -19.66
CA GLU A 72 3.13 -1.87 -19.33
C GLU A 72 3.64 -1.80 -17.89
N SER A 73 3.74 -0.60 -17.31
CA SER A 73 4.18 -0.41 -15.93
C SER A 73 3.13 -0.78 -14.87
N TYR A 74 1.89 -1.08 -15.28
CA TYR A 74 0.77 -1.44 -14.42
C TYR A 74 0.60 -2.95 -14.20
N LEU A 75 1.39 -3.81 -14.86
CA LEU A 75 1.27 -5.28 -14.81
C LEU A 75 -0.14 -5.80 -15.16
N PRO A 76 -0.58 -5.68 -16.43
CA PRO A 76 -1.93 -6.09 -16.82
C PRO A 76 -2.26 -7.57 -16.58
N ASP A 77 -1.26 -8.47 -16.55
CA ASP A 77 -1.50 -9.94 -16.49
C ASP A 77 -1.27 -10.59 -15.10
N SER A 78 -0.71 -9.88 -14.10
CA SER A 78 -0.26 -10.49 -12.84
C SER A 78 -1.26 -10.35 -11.68
N MET A 79 -2.33 -9.56 -11.84
CA MET A 79 -3.27 -9.24 -10.75
C MET A 79 -4.64 -9.90 -10.97
N VAL A 80 -4.67 -11.13 -11.50
CA VAL A 80 -5.87 -11.95 -11.50
C VAL A 80 -6.16 -12.34 -10.05
N VAL A 81 -7.09 -11.62 -9.41
CA VAL A 81 -7.73 -12.10 -8.20
C VAL A 81 -8.53 -13.32 -8.64
N GLU A 82 -8.04 -14.52 -8.33
CA GLU A 82 -8.85 -15.73 -8.51
C GLU A 82 -10.15 -15.55 -7.72
N LYS A 83 -11.28 -15.83 -8.41
CA LYS A 83 -12.64 -15.63 -7.93
C LYS A 83 -13.02 -16.60 -6.81
#